data_AF-A0A7C1KQP8-F1
#
_entry.id   AF-A0A7C1KQP8-F1
#
_cell.length_a   1.000
_cell.length_b   1.000
_cell.length_c   1.000
_cell.angle_alpha   90.00
_cell.angle_beta   90.00
_cell.angle_gamma   90.00
#
_symmetry.space_group_name_H-M   'P 1'
#
loop_
_entity.id
_entity.type
_entity.pdbx_description
1 polymer ?
#
loop_
_entity_poly.entity_id
_entity_poly.type
_entity_poly.pdbx_seq_one_letter_code
_entity_poly.pdbx_strand_id
1 'polypeptide(L)'
;MKTGGLIDTGRFLYLIAYLRKKDEDISAISQRAVDEGLHFFELPGRRFIDPEQLFGIGRIIKRYNVRILHCHDPKTDFFGFLLKLRFPKMKLVSTVH
;
A
#
# COMPACT_ATOMS: atom_id res chain seq x y z
N MET A 1 -17.58 -1.50 -14.03
CA MET A 1 -16.83 -2.75 -13.75
C MET A 1 -16.21 -2.56 -12.37
N LYS A 2 -16.48 -3.43 -11.39
CA LYS A 2 -15.90 -3.33 -10.04
C LYS A 2 -14.46 -3.82 -10.10
N THR A 3 -13.48 -3.02 -9.71
CA THR A 3 -12.06 -3.32 -9.88
C THR A 3 -11.64 -4.50 -9.00
N GLY A 4 -12.18 -4.59 -7.79
CA GLY A 4 -11.96 -5.75 -6.91
C GLY A 4 -12.45 -7.08 -7.50
N GLY A 5 -13.47 -7.06 -8.37
CA GLY A 5 -13.97 -8.26 -9.06
C GLY A 5 -13.07 -8.78 -10.18
N LEU A 6 -12.01 -8.04 -10.55
CA LEU A 6 -11.04 -8.44 -11.57
C LEU A 6 -9.83 -9.18 -10.99
N ILE A 7 -9.74 -9.25 -9.66
CA ILE A 7 -8.63 -9.88 -8.96
C ILE A 7 -8.92 -11.38 -8.84
N ASP A 8 -8.05 -12.22 -9.39
CA ASP A 8 -8.08 -13.66 -9.14
C ASP A 8 -7.62 -13.93 -7.71
N THR A 9 -8.58 -14.00 -6.78
CA THR A 9 -8.33 -14.20 -5.35
C THR A 9 -7.78 -15.60 -5.01
N GLY A 10 -7.84 -16.56 -5.94
CA GLY A 10 -7.21 -17.88 -5.78
C GLY A 10 -5.69 -17.84 -5.99
N ARG A 11 -5.19 -16.80 -6.66
CA ARG A 11 -3.76 -16.62 -6.97
C ARG A 11 -3.13 -15.41 -6.30
N PHE A 12 -3.90 -14.33 -6.15
CA PHE A 12 -3.40 -13.06 -5.66
C PHE A 12 -4.18 -12.58 -4.45
N LEU A 13 -3.45 -12.21 -3.41
CA LEU A 13 -3.95 -11.36 -2.33
C LEU A 13 -3.55 -9.92 -2.65
N TYR A 14 -4.53 -9.07 -2.92
CA TYR A 14 -4.29 -7.66 -3.22
C TYR A 14 -4.56 -6.81 -1.98
N LEU A 15 -3.57 -5.99 -1.62
CA LEU A 15 -3.61 -5.10 -0.46
C LEU A 15 -3.38 -3.66 -0.93
N ILE A 16 -4.19 -2.75 -0.44
CA ILE A 16 -4.04 -1.32 -0.67
C ILE A 16 -3.55 -0.68 0.63
N ALA A 17 -2.43 0.03 0.57
CA ALA A 17 -1.96 0.86 1.68
C ALA A 17 -1.99 2.33 1.23
N TYR A 18 -2.89 3.11 1.81
CA TYR A 18 -3.07 4.51 1.46
C TYR A 18 -2.35 5.41 2.47
N LEU A 19 -1.34 6.14 1.99
CA LEU A 19 -0.55 7.07 2.80
C LEU A 19 -1.22 8.46 2.76
N ARG A 20 -2.15 8.69 3.67
CA ARG A 20 -2.88 9.98 3.74
C ARG A 20 -2.22 11.00 4.65
N LYS A 21 -2.57 12.27 4.47
CA LYS A 21 -2.34 13.29 5.50
C LYS A 21 -3.33 13.07 6.65
N LYS A 22 -2.91 13.38 7.88
CA LYS A 22 -3.73 13.15 9.08
C LYS A 22 -5.14 13.76 8.99
N ASP A 23 -5.26 14.94 8.40
CA ASP A 23 -6.50 15.72 8.33
C ASP A 23 -7.26 15.55 7.00
N GLU A 24 -6.81 14.62 6.15
CA GLU A 24 -7.46 14.31 4.88
C GLU A 24 -8.62 13.34 5.10
N ASP A 25 -9.82 13.74 4.66
CA ASP A 25 -10.99 12.86 4.63
C ASP A 25 -10.93 11.92 3.43
N ILE A 26 -10.78 10.63 3.72
CA ILE A 26 -10.74 9.57 2.71
C ILE A 26 -11.89 8.57 2.87
N SER A 27 -12.93 8.93 3.63
CA SER A 27 -14.04 8.03 3.98
C SER A 27 -14.70 7.43 2.73
N ALA A 28 -14.84 8.22 1.66
CA ALA A 28 -15.39 7.75 0.40
C ALA A 28 -14.51 6.70 -0.31
N ILE A 29 -13.18 6.83 -0.22
CA ILE A 29 -12.22 5.88 -0.81
C ILE A 29 -12.21 4.59 0.01
N SER A 30 -12.16 4.72 1.34
CA SER A 30 -12.17 3.61 2.29
C SER A 30 -13.45 2.78 2.12
N GLN A 31 -14.61 3.45 2.09
CA GLN A 31 -15.90 2.79 1.89
C GLN A 31 -15.96 2.05 0.55
N ARG A 32 -15.49 2.68 -0.54
CA ARG A 32 -15.45 2.03 -1.84
C ARG A 32 -14.56 0.78 -1.85
N ALA A 33 -13.42 0.83 -1.17
CA ALA A 33 -12.54 -0.34 -1.08
C ALA A 33 -13.23 -1.49 -0.31
N VAL A 34 -13.94 -1.18 0.78
CA VAL A 34 -14.73 -2.16 1.53
C VAL A 34 -15.86 -2.75 0.67
N ASP A 35 -16.59 -1.91 -0.05
CA ASP A 35 -17.70 -2.34 -0.93
C ASP A 35 -17.21 -3.21 -2.11
N GLU A 36 -15.94 -3.08 -2.48
CA GLU A 36 -15.26 -3.90 -3.49
C GLU A 36 -14.57 -5.14 -2.89
N GLY A 37 -14.67 -5.37 -1.57
CA GLY A 37 -14.07 -6.52 -0.88
C GLY A 37 -12.54 -6.46 -0.79
N LEU A 38 -11.96 -5.27 -0.89
CA LEU A 38 -10.51 -5.06 -0.92
C LEU A 38 -9.93 -4.91 0.48
N HIS A 39 -8.73 -5.44 0.69
CA HIS A 39 -7.99 -5.21 1.93
C HIS A 39 -7.35 -3.81 1.91
N PHE A 40 -7.99 -2.88 2.60
CA PHE A 40 -7.58 -1.47 2.65
C PHE A 40 -6.94 -1.12 4.00
N PHE A 41 -5.76 -0.51 3.96
CA PHE A 41 -5.04 -0.03 5.14
C PHE A 41 -4.78 1.46 5.02
N GLU A 42 -5.16 2.20 6.05
CA GLU A 42 -4.89 3.63 6.16
C GLU A 42 -3.65 3.87 7.01
N LEU A 43 -2.69 4.61 6.46
CA LEU A 43 -1.47 4.99 7.15
C LEU A 43 -1.41 6.52 7.23
N PRO A 44 -2.01 7.15 8.26
CA PRO A 44 -1.97 8.60 8.40
C PRO A 44 -0.54 9.06 8.70
N GLY A 45 -0.08 10.09 7.99
CA GLY A 45 1.23 10.71 8.20
C GLY A 45 1.10 12.19 8.56
N ARG A 46 2.10 12.70 9.29
CA ARG A 46 2.21 14.12 9.65
C ARG A 46 3.22 14.88 8.82
N ARG A 47 4.14 14.15 8.16
CA ARG A 47 5.30 14.71 7.46
C ARG A 47 5.42 14.14 6.05
N PHE A 48 6.19 14.85 5.21
CA PHE A 48 6.51 14.39 3.86
C PHE A 48 7.24 13.04 3.92
N ILE A 49 8.23 12.88 4.79
CA ILE A 49 8.84 11.60 5.13
C ILE A 49 8.43 11.25 6.56
N ASP A 50 7.64 10.20 6.71
CA ASP A 50 7.11 9.75 7.99
C ASP A 50 7.55 8.30 8.29
N PRO A 51 8.47 8.10 9.26
CA PRO A 51 8.91 6.77 9.68
C PRO A 51 7.76 5.89 10.18
N GLU A 52 6.72 6.45 10.80
CA GLU A 52 5.59 5.67 11.30
C GLU A 52 4.83 5.00 10.15
N GLN A 53 4.64 5.73 9.04
CA GLN A 53 4.08 5.17 7.80
C GLN A 53 4.97 4.04 7.27
N LEU A 54 6.30 4.25 7.22
CA LEU A 54 7.25 3.24 6.76
C LEU A 54 7.19 1.96 7.61
N PHE A 55 7.15 2.09 8.94
CA PHE A 55 7.00 0.97 9.87
C PHE A 55 5.63 0.28 9.71
N GLY A 56 4.57 1.04 9.45
CA GLY A 56 3.24 0.52 9.14
C GLY A 56 3.26 -0.37 7.91
N ILE A 57 3.85 0.10 6.81
CA ILE A 57 4.01 -0.68 5.58
C ILE A 57 4.84 -1.95 5.86
N GLY A 58 5.96 -1.81 6.58
CA GLY A 58 6.80 -2.95 6.95
C GLY A 58 6.06 -4.03 7.76
N ARG A 59 5.15 -3.62 8.66
CA ARG A 59 4.28 -4.55 9.40
C ARG A 59 3.32 -5.28 8.48
N ILE A 60 2.70 -4.60 7.51
CA ILE A 60 1.81 -5.20 6.52
C ILE A 60 2.58 -6.19 5.65
N ILE A 61 3.73 -5.80 5.11
CA ILE A 61 4.60 -6.67 4.30
C ILE A 61 4.96 -7.95 5.05
N LYS A 62 5.37 -7.82 6.32
CA LYS A 62 5.73 -8.97 7.15
C LYS A 62 4.52 -9.86 7.45
N ARG A 63 3.37 -9.27 7.80
CA ARG A 63 2.15 -10.00 8.17
C ARG A 63 1.57 -10.81 7.02
N TYR A 64 1.55 -10.24 5.82
CA TYR A 64 0.95 -10.86 4.63
C TYR A 64 1.98 -11.49 3.68
N ASN A 65 3.27 -11.48 4.05
CA ASN A 65 4.37 -11.98 3.23
C ASN A 65 4.33 -11.39 1.80
N VAL A 66 4.17 -10.08 1.71
CA VAL A 66 4.02 -9.36 0.43
C VAL A 66 5.27 -9.53 -0.41
N ARG A 67 5.10 -10.07 -1.64
CA ARG A 67 6.21 -10.31 -2.57
C ARG A 67 6.33 -9.24 -3.66
N ILE A 68 5.28 -8.48 -3.91
CA ILE A 68 5.24 -7.40 -4.90
C ILE A 68 4.71 -6.17 -4.19
N LEU A 69 5.52 -5.12 -4.14
CA LEU A 69 5.13 -3.80 -3.68
C LEU A 69 5.04 -2.87 -4.89
N HIS A 70 3.86 -2.31 -5.09
CA HIS A 70 3.63 -1.33 -6.14
C HIS A 70 3.53 0.08 -5.55
N CYS A 71 4.28 1.01 -6.12
CA CYS A 71 4.36 2.40 -5.68
C CYS A 71 3.91 3.34 -6.81
N HIS A 72 3.31 4.48 -6.45
CA HIS A 72 2.60 5.36 -7.39
C HIS A 72 3.16 6.78 -7.43
N ASP A 73 4.16 7.11 -6.63
CA ASP A 73 4.73 8.46 -6.55
C ASP A 73 6.20 8.40 -6.08
N PRO A 74 7.01 9.45 -6.34
CA PRO A 74 8.44 9.46 -5.98
C PRO A 74 8.73 9.23 -4.49
N LYS A 75 7.81 9.61 -3.58
CA LYS A 75 7.97 9.37 -2.14
C LYS A 75 7.75 7.90 -1.83
N THR A 76 6.69 7.30 -2.36
CA THR A 76 6.41 5.88 -2.15
C THR A 76 7.47 4.99 -2.78
N ASP A 77 8.08 5.40 -3.89
CA ASP A 77 9.24 4.73 -4.49
C ASP A 77 10.46 4.74 -3.56
N PHE A 78 10.76 5.88 -2.95
CA PHE A 78 11.83 5.97 -1.95
C PHE A 78 11.57 5.05 -0.75
N PHE A 79 10.33 5.00 -0.25
CA PHE A 79 9.95 4.08 0.83
C PHE A 79 10.07 2.61 0.37
N GLY A 80 9.63 2.31 -0.85
CA GLY A 80 9.74 1.00 -1.45
C GLY A 80 11.18 0.52 -1.57
N PHE A 81 12.10 1.42 -1.93
CA PHE A 81 13.54 1.14 -1.96
C PHE A 81 14.07 0.79 -0.57
N LEU A 82 13.76 1.60 0.45
CA LEU A 82 14.17 1.31 1.83
C LEU A 82 13.62 -0.03 2.34
N LEU A 83 12.35 -0.32 2.05
CA LEU A 83 11.70 -1.58 2.43
C LEU A 83 12.31 -2.77 1.70
N LYS A 84 12.72 -2.62 0.44
CA LYS A 84 13.40 -3.67 -0.32
C LYS A 84 14.72 -4.10 0.34
N LEU A 85 15.49 -3.16 0.90
CA LEU A 85 16.70 -3.48 1.67
C LEU A 85 16.37 -4.37 2.87
N ARG A 86 15.23 -4.12 3.54
CA ARG A 86 14.77 -4.89 4.70
C ARG A 86 14.09 -6.22 4.34
N PHE A 87 13.52 -6.31 3.15
CA PHE A 87 12.77 -7.46 2.61
C PHE A 87 13.30 -7.84 1.22
N PRO A 88 14.48 -8.48 1.13
CA PRO A 88 15.19 -8.67 -0.15
C PRO A 88 14.45 -9.56 -1.16
N LYS A 89 13.52 -10.41 -0.70
CA LYS A 89 12.67 -11.25 -1.56
C LYS A 89 11.51 -10.47 -2.20
N MET A 90 11.24 -9.25 -1.75
CA MET A 90 10.21 -8.38 -2.28
C MET A 90 10.67 -7.73 -3.59
N LYS A 91 9.80 -7.78 -4.60
CA LYS A 91 9.94 -7.05 -5.86
C LYS A 91 9.26 -5.70 -5.72
N LEU A 92 9.96 -4.65 -6.15
CA LEU A 92 9.45 -3.29 -6.18
C LEU A 92 9.05 -2.99 -7.63
N VAL A 93 7.85 -2.50 -7.82
CA VAL A 93 7.30 -2.09 -9.12
C VAL A 93 6.86 -0.64 -8.96
N SER A 94 7.37 0.26 -9.80
CA SER A 94 6.93 1.65 -9.85
C SER A 94 6.34 1.93 -11.22
N THR A 95 5.34 2.80 -11.27
CA THR A 95 4.86 3.38 -12.52
C THR A 95 5.55 4.71 -12.76
N VAL A 96 6.34 4.81 -13.83
CA VAL A 96 6.85 6.09 -14.31
C VAL A 96 5.67 6.87 -14.87
N HIS A 97 5.36 8.02 -14.25
CA HIS A 97 4.33 8.96 -14.71
C HIS A 97 4.91 9.95 -15.73
#